data_AF-A0A848HZK1-F1
#
_entry.id   AF-A0A848HZK1-F1
#
_cell.length_a   1.000
_cell.length_b   1.000
_cell.length_c   1.000
_cell.angle_alpha   90.00
_cell.angle_beta   90.00
_cell.angle_gamma   90.00
#
_symmetry.space_group_name_H-M   'P 1'
#
loop_
_entity.id
_entity.type
_entity.pdbx_description
1 polymer ?
#
loop_
_entity_poly.entity_id
_entity_poly.type
_entity_poly.pdbx_seq_one_letter_code
_entity_poly.pdbx_strand_id
1 'polypeptide(L)' 'MTDFQPTGEVVIFVREEGFYPIQLSGLKPPAEEAAEHAVCNPGTLRIEDMGGKVIWPEGVKQ' A
#
# COMPACT_ATOMS: atom_id res chain seq x y z
N MET A 1 26.82 -6.40 -3.88
CA MET A 1 25.45 -6.56 -3.37
C MET A 1 24.56 -6.67 -4.58
N THR A 2 23.67 -7.65 -4.64
CA THR A 2 22.54 -7.59 -5.58
C THR A 2 21.55 -6.58 -5.02
N ASP A 3 21.22 -5.56 -5.79
CA ASP A 3 20.25 -4.55 -5.38
C ASP A 3 18.89 -5.21 -5.13
N PHE A 4 18.20 -4.81 -4.06
CA PHE A 4 16.85 -5.28 -3.79
C PHE A 4 15.90 -4.77 -4.88
N GLN A 5 15.14 -5.67 -5.49
CA GLN A 5 14.07 -5.32 -6.41
C GLN A 5 12.73 -5.76 -5.82
N PRO A 6 11.78 -4.83 -5.60
CA PRO A 6 10.45 -5.18 -5.11
C PRO A 6 9.71 -6.01 -6.17
N THR A 7 9.00 -7.04 -5.71
CA THR A 7 8.25 -7.98 -6.58
C THR A 7 6.78 -8.13 -6.18
N GLY A 8 6.33 -7.40 -5.16
CA GLY A 8 4.94 -7.41 -4.70
C GLY A 8 4.00 -6.74 -5.70
N GLU A 9 2.78 -6.42 -5.30
CA GLU A 9 1.84 -5.69 -6.16
C GLU A 9 2.05 -4.17 -6.10
N VAL A 10 1.55 -3.46 -7.11
CA VAL A 10 1.45 -1.99 -7.06
C VAL A 10 0.15 -1.63 -6.35
N VAL A 11 0.24 -0.75 -5.36
CA VAL A 11 -0.89 -0.23 -4.60
C VAL A 11 -0.94 1.30 -4.70
N ILE A 12 -2.13 1.87 -4.51
CA ILE A 12 -2.36 3.31 -4.55
C ILE A 12 -2.56 3.85 -3.14
N PHE A 13 -1.70 4.77 -2.72
CA PHE A 13 -1.82 5.52 -1.48
C PHE A 13 -2.68 6.75 -1.72
N VAL A 14 -3.85 6.80 -1.10
CA VAL A 14 -4.78 7.94 -1.24
C VAL A 14 -4.66 8.87 -0.04
N ARG A 15 -4.59 10.17 -0.31
CA ARG A 15 -4.50 11.27 0.65
C ARG A 15 -5.55 12.34 0.30
N GLU A 16 -5.71 13.35 1.15
CA GLU A 16 -6.67 14.44 0.92
C GLU A 16 -6.40 15.20 -0.40
N GLU A 17 -5.12 15.43 -0.72
CA GLU A 17 -4.72 16.23 -1.88
C GLU A 17 -4.47 15.41 -3.15
N GLY A 18 -4.57 14.07 -3.10
CA GLY A 18 -4.31 13.23 -4.26
C GLY A 18 -3.92 11.80 -3.92
N PHE A 19 -3.23 11.14 -4.85
CA PHE A 19 -2.80 9.76 -4.68
C PHE A 19 -1.47 9.49 -5.40
N TYR A 20 -0.77 8.43 -4.99
CA TYR A 20 0.45 7.97 -5.66
C TYR A 20 0.64 6.45 -5.52
N PRO A 21 1.26 5.79 -6.53
CA PRO A 21 1.51 4.37 -6.49
C PRO A 21 2.76 4.01 -5.69
N ILE A 22 2.77 2.85 -5.04
CA ILE A 22 3.96 2.21 -4.45
C ILE A 22 3.98 0.74 -4.87
N GLN A 23 5.15 0.23 -5.28
CA GLN A 23 5.40 -1.19 -5.46
C GLN A 23 5.76 -1.83 -4.10
N LEU A 24 4.95 -2.77 -3.64
CA LEU A 24 5.25 -3.53 -2.41
C LEU A 24 6.45 -4.45 -2.63
N SER A 25 7.16 -4.74 -1.54
CA SER A 25 8.37 -5.56 -1.51
C SER A 25 8.13 -6.98 -2.05
N GLY A 26 6.97 -7.54 -1.76
CA GLY A 26 6.66 -8.96 -2.01
C GLY A 26 7.24 -9.91 -0.96
N LEU A 27 7.81 -9.38 0.13
CA LEU A 27 8.39 -10.17 1.22
C LEU A 27 7.38 -10.50 2.33
N LYS A 28 6.23 -9.82 2.35
CA LYS A 28 5.17 -9.93 3.35
C LYS A 28 3.79 -9.95 2.69
N PRO A 29 2.72 -10.38 3.40
CA PRO A 29 1.35 -10.20 2.94
C PRO A 29 1.06 -8.71 2.65
N PRO A 30 0.35 -8.39 1.54
CA PRO A 30 0.10 -7.00 1.16
C PRO A 30 -0.58 -6.13 2.22
N ALA A 31 -1.52 -6.69 2.98
CA ALA A 31 -2.20 -5.97 4.05
C ALA A 31 -1.26 -5.56 5.20
N GLU A 32 -0.34 -6.44 5.57
CA GLU A 32 0.66 -6.18 6.61
C GLU A 32 1.63 -5.09 6.15
N GLU A 33 2.16 -5.21 4.93
CA GLU A 33 3.09 -4.22 4.38
C GLU A 33 2.40 -2.87 4.14
N ALA A 34 1.17 -2.85 3.64
CA ALA A 34 0.39 -1.63 3.48
C ALA A 34 0.16 -0.92 4.83
N ALA A 35 -0.11 -1.66 5.91
CA ALA A 35 -0.25 -1.08 7.24
C ALA A 35 1.07 -0.46 7.75
N GLU A 36 2.20 -1.14 7.58
CA GLU A 36 3.52 -0.61 7.93
C GLU A 36 3.85 0.67 7.14
N HIS A 37 3.58 0.65 5.83
CA HIS A 37 3.77 1.83 5.00
C HIS A 37 2.83 2.98 5.41
N ALA A 38 1.58 2.72 5.77
CA ALA A 38 0.65 3.76 6.22
C ALA A 38 1.17 4.47 7.48
N VAL A 39 1.78 3.72 8.42
CA VAL A 39 2.44 4.29 9.60
C VAL A 39 3.62 5.19 9.20
N CYS A 40 4.41 4.77 8.21
CA CYS A 40 5.55 5.57 7.70
C CYS A 40 5.13 6.75 6.83
N ASN A 41 3.88 6.81 6.35
CA ASN A 41 3.37 7.85 5.47
C ASN A 41 2.16 8.56 6.10
N PRO A 42 2.38 9.49 7.06
CA PRO A 42 1.30 10.21 7.73
C PRO A 42 0.36 10.90 6.76
N GLY A 43 -0.95 10.87 7.04
CA GLY A 43 -1.98 11.45 6.16
C GLY A 43 -2.39 10.55 4.99
N THR A 44 -1.95 9.28 4.99
CA THR A 44 -2.58 8.23 4.18
C THR A 44 -3.98 7.96 4.72
N LEU A 45 -5.00 8.14 3.88
CA LEU A 45 -6.40 7.91 4.22
C LEU A 45 -6.80 6.45 4.02
N ARG A 46 -6.33 5.86 2.91
CA ARG A 46 -6.50 4.45 2.56
C ARG A 46 -5.48 4.03 1.51
N ILE A 47 -5.28 2.72 1.41
CA ILE A 47 -4.43 2.10 0.39
C ILE A 47 -5.30 1.12 -0.39
N GLU A 48 -5.26 1.21 -1.72
CA GLU A 48 -6.06 0.38 -2.63
C GLU A 48 -5.16 -0.45 -3.56
N ASP A 49 -5.64 -1.61 -4.00
CA ASP A 49 -5.07 -2.29 -5.17
C ASP A 49 -5.39 -1.53 -6.47
N MET A 50 -4.81 -1.96 -7.58
CA MET A 50 -5.08 -1.37 -8.91
C MET A 50 -6.53 -1.58 -9.40
N GLY A 51 -7.31 -2.44 -8.74
CA GLY A 51 -8.74 -2.64 -8.99
C GLY A 51 -9.64 -1.74 -8.14
N GLY A 52 -9.08 -0.91 -7.25
CA GLY A 52 -9.82 -0.06 -6.32
C GLY A 52 -10.29 -0.78 -5.05
N LYS A 53 -9.79 -1.99 -4.78
CA LYS A 53 -10.07 -2.69 -3.52
C LYS A 53 -9.23 -2.10 -2.40
N VAL A 54 -9.89 -1.66 -1.33
CA VAL A 54 -9.18 -1.15 -0.13
C VAL A 54 -8.45 -2.32 0.56
N ILE A 55 -7.13 -2.20 0.67
CA ILE A 55 -6.25 -3.13 1.38
C ILE A 55 -6.01 -2.65 2.82
N TRP A 56 -5.96 -1.32 3.02
CA TRP A 56 -5.78 -0.72 4.34
C TRP A 56 -6.65 0.55 4.49
N PRO A 57 -7.31 0.76 5.63
CA PRO A 57 -7.28 -0.05 6.86
C PRO A 57 -8.01 -1.39 6.73
N GLU A 58 -7.61 -2.37 7.54
CA GLU A 58 -8.25 -3.70 7.54
C GLU A 58 -9.74 -3.62 7.91
N GLY A 59 -10.55 -4.49 7.32
CA GLY A 59 -11.97 -4.65 7.67
C GLY A 59 -12.91 -3.61 7.08
N VAL A 60 -12.45 -2.73 6.19
CA VAL A 60 -13.33 -1.88 5.38
C VAL A 60 -14.14 -2.78 4.43
N LYS A 61 -15.41 -3.02 4.77
CA LYS A 61 -16.37 -3.62 3.84
C LYS A 61 -16.65 -2.60 2.73
N GLN A 62 -16.48 -3.04 1.49
CA GLN A 62 -16.94 -2.32 0.30
C GLN A 62 -18.46 -2.38 0.19
#